data_AF-A0A5B7IA26-F1
#
_entry.id   AF-A0A5B7IA26-F1
#
_cell.length_a   1.000
_cell.length_b   1.000
_cell.length_c   1.000
_cell.angle_alpha   90.00
_cell.angle_beta   90.00
_cell.angle_gamma   90.00
#
_symmetry.space_group_name_H-M   'P 1'
#
loop_
_entity.id
_entity.type
_entity.pdbx_description
1 polymer ?
#
loop_
_entity_poly.entity_id
_entity_poly.type
_entity_poly.pdbx_seq_one_letter_code
_entity_poly.pdbx_strand_id
1 'polypeptide(L)' 'MSKILFVFSTERRVEEITFRGREYVWWDLRRTGGQPLAAQSDHLSFSFKTRHPAGVLFFSGES' A
#
# COMPACT_ATOMS: atom_id res chain seq x y z
N MET A 1 24.67 15.30 14.73
CA MET A 1 24.11 14.07 15.33
C MET A 1 22.61 14.23 15.39
N SER A 2 21.85 13.56 14.51
CA SER A 2 20.40 13.68 14.47
C SER A 2 19.76 12.38 14.98
N LYS A 3 18.92 12.51 16.00
CA LYS A 3 18.18 11.42 16.64
C LYS A 3 16.79 11.36 16.02
N ILE A 4 16.50 10.27 15.30
CA ILE A 4 15.17 10.01 14.76
C ILE A 4 14.35 9.33 15.86
N LEU A 5 13.23 9.94 16.23
CA LEU A 5 12.26 9.40 17.17
C LEU A 5 11.24 8.57 16.41
N PHE A 6 11.25 7.25 16.60
CA PHE A 6 10.17 6.38 16.16
C PHE A 6 9.09 6.38 17.25
N VAL A 7 7.93 6.97 16.95
CA VAL A 7 6.73 6.84 17.78
C VAL A 7 6.05 5.54 17.38
N PHE A 8 6.13 4.52 18.22
CA PHE A 8 5.32 3.32 18.08
C PHE A 8 3.96 3.57 18.76
N SER A 9 2.90 3.68 17.98
CA SER A 9 1.52 3.65 18.48
C SER A 9 1.27 2.26 19.08
N THR A 10 0.80 2.21 20.33
CA THR A 10 0.46 0.97 21.04
C THR A 10 -0.85 0.33 20.56
N GLU A 11 -1.58 1.01 19.68
CA GLU A 11 -2.78 0.48 19.01
C GLU A 11 -2.41 0.16 17.56
N ARG A 12 -2.27 -1.13 17.23
CA ARG A 12 -2.13 -1.56 15.83
C ARG A 12 -3.51 -1.45 15.18
N ARG A 13 -3.94 -0.22 14.86
CA ARG A 13 -5.16 -0.01 14.07
C ARG A 13 -4.99 -0.75 12.76
N VAL A 14 -5.78 -1.80 12.56
CA VAL A 14 -5.94 -2.41 11.25
C VAL A 14 -6.78 -1.42 10.44
N GLU A 15 -6.15 -0.72 9.51
CA GLU A 15 -6.88 0.12 8.56
C GLU A 15 -7.52 -0.80 7.52
N GLU A 16 -8.85 -0.87 7.52
CA GLU A 16 -9.63 -1.66 6.58
C GLU A 16 -10.37 -0.74 5.59
N ILE A 17 -10.42 -1.15 4.33
CA ILE A 17 -11.16 -0.46 3.27
C ILE A 17 -12.05 -1.47 2.53
N THR A 18 -13.28 -1.07 2.21
CA THR A 18 -14.23 -1.90 1.45
C THR A 18 -14.34 -1.39 0.01
N PHE A 19 -14.14 -2.28 -0.95
CA PHE A 19 -14.33 -2.02 -2.38
C PHE A 19 -15.60 -2.72 -2.90
N ARG A 20 -16.39 -2.03 -3.73
CA ARG A 20 -17.60 -2.54 -4.40
C ARG A 20 -17.37 -2.86 -5.88
N GLY A 21 -16.12 -2.79 -6.34
CA GLY A 21 -15.68 -3.23 -7.67
C GLY A 21 -15.45 -2.12 -8.69
N ARG A 22 -15.74 -0.85 -8.36
CA ARG A 22 -15.40 0.32 -9.19
C ARG A 22 -14.45 1.29 -8.50
N GLU A 23 -14.28 1.17 -7.19
CA GLU A 23 -13.31 1.98 -6.46
C GLU A 23 -11.91 1.34 -6.52
N TYR A 24 -10.90 2.20 -6.50
CA TYR A 24 -9.51 1.82 -6.33
C TYR A 24 -8.78 2.94 -5.60
N VAL A 25 -7.74 2.58 -4.85
CA VAL A 25 -6.80 3.55 -4.30
C VAL A 25 -5.59 3.57 -5.21
N TRP A 26 -5.12 4.76 -5.53
CA TRP A 26 -3.92 4.97 -6.32
C TRP A 26 -3.02 5.98 -5.62
N TRP A 27 -1.74 5.89 -5.89
CA TRP A 27 -0.74 6.82 -5.37
C TRP A 27 0.23 7.19 -6.48
N ASP A 28 0.56 8.48 -6.59
CA ASP A 28 1.61 8.94 -7.50
C ASP A 28 2.97 8.79 -6.83
N LEU A 29 3.70 7.72 -7.18
CA LEU A 29 5.05 7.46 -6.67
C LEU A 29 6.05 8.56 -7.04
N ARG A 30 5.77 9.38 -8.07
CA ARG A 30 6.66 10.47 -8.47
C ARG A 30 6.54 11.68 -7.55
N ARG A 31 5.40 11.83 -6.86
CA ARG A 31 5.12 12.99 -5.98
C ARG A 31 5.68 12.83 -4.58
N THR A 32 6.13 11.63 -4.19
CA THR A 32 6.73 11.39 -2.87
C THR A 32 8.18 11.85 -2.78
N GLY A 33 8.78 12.34 -3.87
CA GLY A 33 10.20 12.73 -3.92
C GLY A 33 11.17 11.56 -3.70
N GLY A 34 10.64 10.34 -3.57
CA GLY A 34 11.42 9.11 -3.52
C GLY A 34 11.90 8.73 -4.91
N GLN A 35 12.98 7.96 -4.95
CA GLN A 35 13.36 7.23 -6.16
C GLN A 35 12.13 6.41 -6.62
N PRO A 36 11.88 6.26 -7.95
CA PRO A 36 11.00 5.21 -8.46
C PRO A 36 11.30 3.90 -7.73
N LEU A 37 10.32 3.00 -7.52
CA LEU A 37 10.54 1.71 -6.84
C LEU A 37 11.73 0.97 -7.49
N ALA A 38 12.93 1.27 -7.01
CA ALA A 38 14.24 0.78 -7.46
C ALA A 38 14.81 -0.16 -6.39
N ALA A 39 13.94 -0.62 -5.49
CA ALA A 39 14.25 -1.68 -4.58
C ALA A 39 14.42 -2.95 -5.40
N GLN A 40 15.58 -3.58 -5.28
CA GLN A 40 15.86 -4.89 -5.89
C GLN A 40 14.95 -6.00 -5.32
N SER A 41 14.26 -5.74 -4.21
CA SER A 41 13.30 -6.64 -3.57
C SER A 41 12.34 -5.83 -2.69
N ASP A 42 11.06 -5.80 -3.06
CA ASP A 42 9.97 -5.26 -2.24
C ASP A 42 9.08 -6.39 -1.72
N HIS A 43 8.55 -6.24 -0.50
CA HIS A 43 7.61 -7.19 0.08
C HIS A 43 6.28 -6.50 0.39
N LEU A 44 5.21 -6.93 -0.28
CA LEU A 44 3.85 -6.45 -0.06
C LEU A 44 3.05 -7.52 0.67
N SER A 45 2.33 -7.15 1.72
CA SER A 45 1.47 -8.07 2.47
C SER A 45 0.13 -7.42 2.78
N PHE A 46 -0.95 -8.10 2.43
CA PHE A 46 -2.32 -7.69 2.69
C PHE A 46 -3.17 -8.90 3.07
N SER A 47 -4.27 -8.66 3.79
CA SER A 47 -5.32 -9.63 4.04
C SER A 47 -6.59 -9.16 3.33
N PHE A 48 -7.30 -10.06 2.66
CA PHE A 48 -8.52 -9.71 1.93
C PHE A 48 -9.65 -10.71 2.19
N LYS A 49 -10.88 -10.24 2.04
CA LYS A 49 -12.10 -11.07 2.08
C LYS A 49 -12.98 -10.68 0.91
N THR A 50 -13.38 -11.66 0.11
CA THR A 50 -14.23 -11.42 -1.07
C THR A 50 -15.20 -12.58 -1.31
N ARG A 51 -16.34 -12.27 -1.94
CA ARG A 51 -17.25 -13.26 -2.54
C ARG A 51 -17.07 -13.38 -4.05
N HIS A 52 -16.32 -12.46 -4.66
CA HIS A 52 -16.06 -12.46 -6.11
C HIS A 52 -14.97 -13.48 -6.45
N PRO A 53 -15.12 -14.24 -7.54
CA PRO A 53 -14.13 -15.25 -7.94
C PRO A 53 -12.85 -14.64 -8.54
N ALA A 54 -12.87 -13.37 -8.96
CA ALA A 54 -11.75 -12.67 -9.56
C ALA A 54 -11.77 -11.17 -9.21
N GLY A 55 -10.59 -10.55 -9.20
CA GLY A 55 -10.40 -9.12 -8.99
C GLY A 55 -8.92 -8.75 -8.90
N VAL A 56 -8.59 -7.50 -9.21
CA VAL A 56 -7.24 -6.95 -9.06
C VAL A 56 -7.05 -6.49 -7.62
N LEU A 57 -6.01 -7.00 -6.93
CA LEU A 57 -5.66 -6.57 -5.57
C LEU A 57 -4.59 -5.49 -5.56
N PHE A 58 -3.67 -5.54 -6.52
CA PHE A 58 -2.55 -4.62 -6.63
C PHE A 58 -2.07 -4.55 -8.08
N PHE A 59 -1.71 -3.36 -8.53
CA PHE A 59 -1.06 -3.13 -9.82
C PHE A 59 -0.03 -2.00 -9.67
N SER A 60 1.18 -2.24 -10.15
CA SER A 60 2.25 -1.25 -10.23
C SER A 60 2.93 -1.37 -11.59
N GLY A 61 2.79 -0.34 -12.40
CA GLY A 61 3.29 -0.28 -13.77
C GLY A 61 2.64 0.87 -14.52
N GLU A 62 3.16 1.18 -15.70
CA GLU A 62 2.43 2.01 -16.67
C GLU A 62 1.39 1.17 -17.40
N SER A 63 0.31 1.83 -17.82
CA SER A 63 -0.72 1.23 -18.68
C SER A 63 -0.32 1.25 -20.14
#